data_AF-A0A6F8XPS9-F1
#
_entry.id   AF-A0A6F8XPS9-F1
#
_cell.length_a   1.000
_cell.length_b   1.000
_cell.length_c   1.000
_cell.angle_alpha   90.00
_cell.angle_beta   90.00
_cell.angle_gamma   90.00
#
_symmetry.space_group_name_H-M   'P 1'
#
loop_
_entity.id
_entity.type
_entity.pdbx_description
1 polymer ?
#
loop_
_entity_poly.entity_id
_entity_poly.type
_entity_poly.pdbx_seq_one_letter_code
_entity_poly.pdbx_strand_id
1 'polypeptide(L)'
;MHPELAGAPRGELVAEGIEALKALFTQRVAGFSGQYYRFKDVELYPKPKQDPFPMFSCGNADGTILRAARWCAGWMPAGMPAERLATGVERLRGMAAEAGRDGDAIEVAPQLVLCVDRNAVRAMERFTTSQAYEHLVSLRRSTLKGIELDSYASQNLIGTVDDIVERVRRLKDAGATQLAGMIVVANSTDEMREQMRLFAAEVLPAFEEGP
;
A
#
# COMPACT_ATOMS: atom_id res chain seq x y z
N MET A 1 -27.34 0.94 -1.70
CA MET A 1 -26.56 2.06 -2.31
C MET A 1 -27.22 3.34 -1.79
N HIS A 2 -26.46 4.31 -1.29
CA HIS A 2 -26.95 5.57 -0.67
C HIS A 2 -26.98 6.69 -1.73
N PRO A 3 -28.04 6.82 -2.56
CA PRO A 3 -28.09 7.79 -3.64
C PRO A 3 -27.96 9.25 -3.17
N GLU A 4 -28.31 9.53 -1.93
CA GLU A 4 -28.18 10.84 -1.28
C GLU A 4 -26.71 11.29 -1.12
N LEU A 5 -25.75 10.36 -1.16
CA LEU A 5 -24.32 10.64 -1.05
C LEU A 5 -23.59 10.69 -2.40
N ALA A 6 -24.31 10.65 -3.53
CA ALA A 6 -23.70 10.55 -4.86
C ALA A 6 -22.73 11.69 -5.21
N GLY A 7 -22.90 12.88 -4.62
CA GLY A 7 -22.02 14.04 -4.83
C GLY A 7 -21.00 14.29 -3.71
N ALA A 8 -20.99 13.48 -2.64
CA ALA A 8 -20.12 13.73 -1.49
C ALA A 8 -18.64 13.48 -1.83
N PRO A 9 -17.71 14.32 -1.33
CA PRO A 9 -16.29 14.09 -1.52
C PRO A 9 -15.85 12.74 -0.95
N ARG A 10 -15.40 11.83 -1.82
CA ARG A 10 -14.99 10.47 -1.43
C ARG A 10 -13.94 10.45 -0.31
N GLY A 11 -13.03 11.42 -0.29
CA GLY A 11 -11.99 11.52 0.73
C GLY A 11 -12.55 11.80 2.13
N GLU A 12 -13.59 12.61 2.23
CA GLU A 12 -14.27 12.97 3.48
C GLU A 12 -15.12 11.80 3.98
N LEU A 13 -15.86 11.14 3.06
CA LEU A 13 -16.59 9.90 3.37
C LEU A 13 -15.67 8.84 3.99
N VAL A 14 -14.51 8.60 3.39
CA VAL A 14 -13.56 7.60 3.90
C VAL A 14 -12.97 8.02 5.26
N ALA A 15 -12.64 9.30 5.44
CA ALA A 15 -12.11 9.80 6.71
C ALA A 15 -13.14 9.59 7.84
N GLU A 16 -14.37 10.04 7.66
CA GLU A 16 -15.44 9.88 8.64
C GLU A 16 -15.78 8.41 8.90
N GLY A 17 -15.74 7.58 7.84
CA GLY A 17 -15.93 6.14 7.94
C GLY A 17 -14.87 5.44 8.80
N ILE A 18 -13.61 5.88 8.76
CA ILE A 18 -12.54 5.36 9.61
C ILE A 18 -12.84 5.67 11.09
N GLU A 19 -13.29 6.88 11.41
CA GLU A 19 -13.65 7.27 12.77
C GLU A 19 -14.86 6.49 13.29
N ALA A 20 -15.89 6.35 12.46
CA ALA A 20 -17.07 5.54 12.75
C ALA A 20 -16.70 4.07 13.03
N LEU A 21 -15.82 3.47 12.20
CA LEU A 21 -15.33 2.10 12.41
C LEU A 21 -14.53 1.97 13.70
N LYS A 22 -13.67 2.94 14.04
CA LYS A 22 -12.96 2.94 15.32
C LYS A 22 -13.92 2.94 16.51
N ALA A 23 -14.98 3.74 16.47
CA ALA A 23 -15.99 3.74 17.53
C ALA A 23 -16.64 2.35 17.67
N LEU A 24 -17.04 1.73 16.55
CA LEU A 24 -17.62 0.38 16.54
C LEU A 24 -16.64 -0.70 17.04
N PHE A 25 -15.36 -0.59 16.73
CA PHE A 25 -14.35 -1.58 17.13
C PHE A 25 -13.93 -1.47 18.60
N THR A 26 -13.95 -0.27 19.17
CA THR A 26 -13.40 -0.02 20.52
C THR A 26 -14.47 0.11 21.60
N GLN A 27 -15.67 0.57 21.26
CA GLN A 27 -16.74 0.78 22.23
C GLN A 27 -17.65 -0.46 22.31
N ARG A 28 -18.03 -0.85 23.54
CA ARG A 28 -19.01 -1.94 23.75
C ARG A 28 -20.34 -1.61 23.05
N VAL A 29 -20.92 -0.48 23.44
CA VAL A 29 -22.11 0.13 22.83
C VAL A 29 -21.64 1.45 22.20
N ALA A 30 -21.67 1.53 20.88
CA ALA A 30 -21.11 2.64 20.13
C ALA A 30 -22.19 3.61 19.67
N GLY A 31 -21.84 4.90 19.72
CA GLY A 31 -22.58 5.97 19.06
C GLY A 31 -21.63 6.78 18.18
N PHE A 32 -22.12 7.23 17.03
CA PHE A 32 -21.38 8.11 16.13
C PHE A 32 -22.35 9.07 15.45
N SER A 33 -21.96 10.33 15.34
CA SER A 33 -22.78 11.36 14.71
C SER A 33 -21.89 12.29 13.91
N GLY A 34 -21.51 11.86 12.71
CA GLY A 34 -20.84 12.68 11.72
C GLY A 34 -21.81 13.28 10.71
N GLN A 35 -21.23 13.82 9.63
CA GLN A 35 -21.97 14.40 8.52
C GLN A 35 -22.60 13.32 7.64
N TYR A 36 -21.93 12.20 7.45
CA TYR A 36 -22.32 11.14 6.51
C TYR A 36 -22.79 9.86 7.21
N TYR A 37 -22.24 9.55 8.38
CA TYR A 37 -22.57 8.38 9.17
C TYR A 37 -23.16 8.80 10.51
N ARG A 38 -24.29 8.17 10.86
CA ARG A 38 -24.93 8.37 12.16
C ARG A 38 -25.53 7.07 12.67
N PHE A 39 -25.18 6.70 13.89
CA PHE A 39 -25.79 5.59 14.61
C PHE A 39 -25.74 5.84 16.12
N LYS A 40 -26.65 5.20 16.84
CA LYS A 40 -26.78 5.33 18.28
C LYS A 40 -27.04 3.96 18.89
N ASP A 41 -26.42 3.68 20.02
CA ASP A 41 -26.61 2.47 20.82
C ASP A 41 -26.40 1.17 20.03
N VAL A 42 -25.37 1.13 19.17
CA VAL A 42 -25.06 -0.03 18.31
C VAL A 42 -23.96 -0.89 18.92
N GLU A 43 -24.17 -2.20 18.96
CA GLU A 43 -23.16 -3.19 19.31
C GLU A 43 -22.65 -3.91 18.04
N LEU A 44 -21.33 -3.91 17.83
CA LEU A 44 -20.66 -4.69 16.78
C LEU A 44 -19.85 -5.81 17.42
N TYR A 45 -20.10 -7.06 17.02
CA TYR A 45 -19.36 -8.24 17.46
C TYR A 45 -19.11 -9.22 16.32
N PRO A 46 -17.99 -9.98 16.37
CA PRO A 46 -16.93 -9.92 17.38
C PRO A 46 -16.10 -8.63 17.27
N LYS A 47 -15.48 -8.19 18.39
CA LYS A 47 -14.49 -7.11 18.36
C LYS A 47 -13.21 -7.59 17.69
N PRO A 48 -12.45 -6.69 17.03
CA PRO A 48 -11.13 -7.06 16.54
C PRO A 48 -10.25 -7.58 17.68
N LYS A 49 -9.48 -8.63 17.41
CA LYS A 49 -8.51 -9.17 18.38
C LYS A 49 -7.34 -8.20 18.61
N GLN A 50 -6.96 -7.44 17.58
CA GLN A 50 -5.89 -6.45 17.63
C GLN A 50 -6.44 -5.08 18.05
N ASP A 51 -5.75 -4.42 18.97
CA ASP A 51 -6.05 -3.06 19.42
C ASP A 51 -4.75 -2.23 19.47
N PRO A 52 -4.61 -1.18 18.63
CA PRO A 52 -5.57 -0.72 17.63
C PRO A 52 -5.70 -1.69 16.44
N PHE A 53 -6.86 -1.70 15.79
CA PHE A 53 -7.05 -2.45 14.54
C PHE A 53 -6.15 -1.86 13.43
N PRO A 54 -5.33 -2.67 12.73
CA PRO A 54 -4.29 -2.18 11.82
C PRO A 54 -4.88 -1.75 10.46
N MET A 55 -5.54 -0.59 10.44
CA MET A 55 -6.02 0.02 9.20
C MET A 55 -4.88 0.68 8.43
N PHE A 56 -4.93 0.59 7.10
CA PHE A 56 -4.02 1.29 6.20
C PHE A 56 -4.80 2.25 5.31
N SER A 57 -4.28 3.46 5.12
CA SER A 57 -4.79 4.35 4.07
C SER A 57 -4.02 4.09 2.78
N CYS A 58 -4.72 3.72 1.71
CA CYS A 58 -4.09 3.36 0.44
C CYS A 58 -4.14 4.49 -0.60
N GLY A 59 -3.07 4.62 -1.39
CA GLY A 59 -2.96 5.56 -2.50
C GLY A 59 -1.95 6.71 -2.29
N ASN A 60 -1.82 7.53 -3.32
CA ASN A 60 -0.69 8.46 -3.46
C ASN A 60 -1.06 9.94 -3.30
N ALA A 61 -2.34 10.24 -3.07
CA ALA A 61 -2.80 11.60 -2.88
C ALA A 61 -2.56 12.09 -1.44
N ASP A 62 -2.41 13.40 -1.27
CA ASP A 62 -2.17 14.05 0.02
C ASP A 62 -3.22 13.69 1.08
N GLY A 63 -4.49 13.58 0.67
CA GLY A 63 -5.57 13.17 1.56
C GLY A 63 -5.41 11.74 2.10
N THR A 64 -4.71 10.86 1.38
CA THR A 64 -4.36 9.52 1.88
C THR A 64 -3.29 9.60 2.96
N ILE A 65 -2.23 10.40 2.74
CA ILE A 65 -1.16 10.59 3.72
C ILE A 65 -1.73 11.21 5.00
N LEU A 66 -2.59 12.22 4.87
CA LEU A 66 -3.27 12.85 6.00
C LEU A 66 -4.11 11.85 6.81
N ARG A 67 -4.89 11.00 6.13
CA ARG A 67 -5.68 9.96 6.80
C ARG A 67 -4.79 8.97 7.53
N ALA A 68 -3.70 8.55 6.91
CA ALA A 68 -2.75 7.63 7.53
C ALA A 68 -2.15 8.24 8.80
N ALA A 69 -1.64 9.47 8.68
CA ALA A 69 -1.05 10.24 9.76
C ALA A 69 -2.01 10.46 10.94
N ARG A 70 -3.30 10.73 10.69
CA ARG A 70 -4.27 11.03 11.75
C ARG A 70 -4.92 9.80 12.39
N TRP A 71 -5.28 8.79 11.59
CA TRP A 71 -6.18 7.75 12.06
C TRP A 71 -5.72 6.31 11.80
N CYS A 72 -4.79 6.05 10.88
CA CYS A 72 -4.44 4.67 10.50
C CYS A 72 -3.16 4.18 11.19
N ALA A 73 -2.97 2.87 11.19
CA ALA A 73 -1.73 2.23 11.61
C ALA A 73 -0.64 2.33 10.53
N GLY A 74 -1.04 2.51 9.27
CA GLY A 74 -0.07 2.67 8.19
C GLY A 74 -0.58 3.39 6.94
N TRP A 75 0.36 3.67 6.05
CA TRP A 75 0.18 4.19 4.71
C TRP A 75 0.64 3.15 3.68
N MET A 76 -0.21 2.89 2.69
CA MET A 76 0.06 1.95 1.60
C MET A 76 0.03 2.67 0.25
N PRO A 77 1.13 3.32 -0.15
CA PRO A 77 1.23 3.94 -1.47
C PRO A 77 1.28 2.88 -2.56
N ALA A 78 0.81 3.20 -3.76
CA ALA A 78 1.16 2.43 -4.95
C ALA A 78 2.59 2.77 -5.40
N GLY A 79 3.23 1.86 -6.14
CA GLY A 79 4.58 2.02 -6.68
C GLY A 79 4.87 3.44 -7.20
N MET A 80 5.97 4.02 -6.72
CA MET A 80 6.44 5.36 -7.05
C MET A 80 7.97 5.42 -6.89
N PRO A 81 8.64 6.44 -7.44
CA PRO A 81 10.08 6.63 -7.22
C PRO A 81 10.41 6.77 -5.72
N ALA A 82 11.58 6.28 -5.32
CA ALA A 82 12.00 6.27 -3.91
C ALA A 82 12.07 7.69 -3.32
N GLU A 83 12.47 8.69 -4.11
CA GLU A 83 12.55 10.09 -3.70
C GLU A 83 11.16 10.66 -3.38
N ARG A 84 10.15 10.25 -4.15
CA ARG A 84 8.76 10.61 -3.89
C ARG A 84 8.20 9.90 -2.66
N LEU A 85 8.59 8.64 -2.44
CA LEU A 85 8.25 7.92 -1.21
C LEU A 85 8.83 8.65 0.00
N ALA A 86 10.12 8.98 -0.01
CA ALA A 86 10.79 9.70 1.07
C ALA A 86 10.11 11.03 1.40
N THR A 87 9.79 11.83 0.36
CA THR A 87 9.02 13.07 0.52
C THR A 87 7.64 12.80 1.16
N GLY A 88 6.97 11.73 0.77
CA GLY A 88 5.69 11.31 1.35
C GLY A 88 5.82 10.91 2.83
N VAL A 89 6.88 10.19 3.20
CA VAL A 89 7.18 9.77 4.57
C VAL A 89 7.47 10.98 5.47
N GLU A 90 8.24 11.96 5.00
CA GLU A 90 8.47 13.21 5.73
C GLU A 90 7.16 13.94 6.03
N ARG A 91 6.30 14.07 5.03
CA ARG A 91 4.98 14.70 5.19
C ARG A 91 4.09 13.91 6.15
N LEU A 92 4.10 12.59 6.05
CA LEU A 92 3.37 11.70 6.95
C LEU A 92 3.79 11.93 8.40
N ARG A 93 5.09 11.97 8.67
CA ARG A 93 5.64 12.23 10.01
C ARG A 93 5.26 13.62 10.52
N GLY A 94 5.34 14.65 9.68
CA GLY A 94 4.91 16.01 10.03
C GLY A 94 3.44 16.07 10.41
N MET A 95 2.55 15.50 9.58
CA MET A 95 1.11 15.45 9.86
C MET A 95 0.77 14.59 11.08
N ALA A 96 1.55 13.54 11.36
CA ALA A 96 1.37 12.71 12.56
C ALA A 96 1.73 13.50 13.81
N ALA A 97 2.84 14.25 13.79
CA ALA A 97 3.24 15.13 14.88
C ALA A 97 2.19 16.21 15.17
N GLU A 98 1.64 16.85 14.14
CA GLU A 98 0.52 17.81 14.28
C GLU A 98 -0.73 17.18 14.92
N ALA A 99 -0.94 15.88 14.69
CA ALA A 99 -2.03 15.10 15.27
C ALA A 99 -1.68 14.52 16.66
N GLY A 100 -0.50 14.83 17.21
CA GLY A 100 -0.04 14.30 18.50
C GLY A 100 0.30 12.81 18.48
N ARG A 101 0.64 12.25 17.31
CA ARG A 101 1.00 10.84 17.12
C ARG A 101 2.49 10.71 16.81
N ASP A 102 3.05 9.58 17.23
CA ASP A 102 4.39 9.17 16.81
C ASP A 102 4.34 8.75 15.32
N GLY A 103 5.06 9.49 14.48
CA GLY A 103 5.14 9.22 13.04
C GLY A 103 5.98 7.99 12.71
N ASP A 104 6.90 7.57 13.58
CA ASP A 104 7.73 6.38 13.37
C ASP A 104 6.98 5.08 13.71
N ALA A 105 5.90 5.19 14.50
CA ALA A 105 4.99 4.08 14.76
C ALA A 105 4.01 3.81 13.59
N ILE A 106 4.02 4.62 12.53
CA ILE A 106 3.13 4.46 11.38
C ILE A 106 3.86 3.66 10.29
N GLU A 107 3.31 2.51 9.94
CA GLU A 107 3.91 1.65 8.92
C GLU A 107 3.81 2.25 7.52
N VAL A 108 4.86 2.10 6.72
CA VAL A 108 4.91 2.50 5.32
C VAL A 108 5.11 1.24 4.48
N ALA A 109 4.05 0.82 3.81
CA ALA A 109 3.98 -0.46 3.11
C ALA A 109 3.65 -0.24 1.62
N PRO A 110 4.61 0.11 0.75
CA PRO A 110 4.33 0.29 -0.67
C PRO A 110 3.75 -0.99 -1.30
N GLN A 111 2.69 -0.81 -2.08
CA GLN A 111 2.13 -1.85 -2.93
C GLN A 111 2.92 -1.90 -4.24
N LEU A 112 3.57 -3.02 -4.50
CA LEU A 112 4.54 -3.21 -5.58
C LEU A 112 4.19 -4.43 -6.42
N VAL A 113 4.45 -4.33 -7.71
CA VAL A 113 4.41 -5.46 -8.63
C VAL A 113 5.75 -6.18 -8.62
N LEU A 114 5.73 -7.49 -8.43
CA LEU A 114 6.91 -8.35 -8.42
C LEU A 114 6.94 -9.22 -9.68
N CYS A 115 8.01 -9.11 -10.45
CA CYS A 115 8.37 -10.04 -11.51
C CYS A 115 9.88 -10.27 -11.47
N VAL A 116 10.31 -11.40 -10.90
CA VAL A 116 11.72 -11.69 -10.65
C VAL A 116 12.21 -12.88 -11.48
N ASP A 117 13.40 -12.75 -12.03
CA ASP A 117 14.12 -13.82 -12.71
C ASP A 117 15.62 -13.68 -12.43
N ARG A 118 16.45 -14.68 -12.79
CA ARG A 118 17.92 -14.52 -12.77
C ARG A 118 18.44 -13.86 -14.04
N ASN A 119 17.61 -13.77 -15.08
CA ASN A 119 17.95 -13.14 -16.34
C ASN A 119 16.99 -11.96 -16.64
N ALA A 120 17.56 -10.77 -16.89
CA ALA A 120 16.80 -9.54 -17.11
C ALA A 120 15.83 -9.62 -18.30
N VAL A 121 16.25 -10.26 -19.40
CA VAL A 121 15.41 -10.42 -20.60
C VAL A 121 14.21 -11.28 -20.27
N ARG A 122 14.41 -12.41 -19.59
CA ARG A 122 13.32 -13.29 -19.15
C ARG A 122 12.37 -12.61 -18.17
N ALA A 123 12.88 -11.82 -17.22
CA ALA A 123 12.03 -11.06 -16.29
C ALA A 123 11.10 -10.09 -17.04
N MET A 124 11.65 -9.40 -18.06
CA MET A 124 10.88 -8.45 -18.88
C MET A 124 9.91 -9.15 -19.84
N GLU A 125 10.31 -10.24 -20.48
CA GLU A 125 9.41 -11.05 -21.32
C GLU A 125 8.25 -11.60 -20.50
N ARG A 126 8.53 -12.16 -19.32
CA ARG A 126 7.52 -12.63 -18.38
C ARG A 126 6.55 -11.52 -18.01
N PHE A 127 7.05 -10.34 -17.65
CA PHE A 127 6.21 -9.21 -17.30
C PHE A 127 5.33 -8.77 -18.46
N THR A 128 5.90 -8.51 -19.64
CA THR A 128 5.19 -7.97 -20.80
C THR A 128 4.20 -8.94 -21.44
N THR A 129 4.35 -10.24 -21.21
CA THR A 129 3.39 -11.28 -21.66
C THR A 129 2.36 -11.66 -20.60
N SER A 130 2.35 -10.98 -19.45
CA SER A 130 1.44 -11.30 -18.35
C SER A 130 0.08 -10.63 -18.47
N GLN A 131 -0.95 -11.24 -17.86
CA GLN A 131 -2.26 -10.59 -17.68
C GLN A 131 -2.16 -9.29 -16.87
N ALA A 132 -1.19 -9.19 -15.94
CA ALA A 132 -0.97 -7.98 -15.17
C ALA A 132 -0.54 -6.81 -16.07
N TYR A 133 0.31 -7.07 -17.06
CA TYR A 133 0.70 -6.07 -18.05
C TYR A 133 -0.46 -5.66 -18.96
N GLU A 134 -1.28 -6.60 -19.43
CA GLU A 134 -2.49 -6.28 -20.19
C GLU A 134 -3.46 -5.40 -19.39
N HIS A 135 -3.65 -5.72 -18.11
CA HIS A 135 -4.45 -4.88 -17.22
C HIS A 135 -3.84 -3.47 -17.08
N LEU A 136 -2.52 -3.36 -16.90
CA LEU A 136 -1.80 -2.10 -16.83
C LEU A 136 -1.96 -1.27 -18.12
N VAL A 137 -1.83 -1.89 -19.29
CA VAL A 137 -2.05 -1.25 -20.59
C VAL A 137 -3.48 -0.69 -20.67
N SER A 138 -4.48 -1.43 -20.19
CA SER A 138 -5.86 -0.94 -20.14
C SER A 138 -6.02 0.33 -19.27
N LEU A 139 -5.23 0.44 -18.19
CA LEU A 139 -5.22 1.56 -17.27
C LEU A 139 -4.43 2.79 -17.77
N ARG A 140 -3.63 2.68 -18.84
CA ARG A 140 -2.95 3.83 -19.46
C ARG A 140 -3.92 4.90 -19.96
N ARG A 141 -5.19 4.55 -20.16
CA ARG A 141 -6.25 5.50 -20.53
C ARG A 141 -6.84 6.26 -19.33
N SER A 142 -6.52 5.86 -18.09
CA SER A 142 -7.06 6.43 -16.86
C SER A 142 -5.95 6.71 -15.84
N THR A 143 -5.80 5.84 -14.84
CA THR A 143 -4.97 6.03 -13.64
C THR A 143 -3.47 6.06 -13.93
N LEU A 144 -3.03 5.43 -15.04
CA LEU A 144 -1.61 5.36 -15.43
C LEU A 144 -1.30 6.19 -16.69
N LYS A 145 -2.10 7.22 -16.97
CA LYS A 145 -1.91 8.07 -18.15
C LYS A 145 -0.52 8.74 -18.13
N GLY A 146 0.25 8.52 -19.18
CA GLY A 146 1.59 9.12 -19.36
C GLY A 146 2.72 8.41 -18.60
N ILE A 147 2.46 7.23 -18.02
CA ILE A 147 3.51 6.41 -17.41
C ILE A 147 4.09 5.48 -18.48
N GLU A 148 5.36 5.71 -18.81
CA GLU A 148 6.13 4.84 -19.70
C GLU A 148 6.47 3.50 -19.03
N LEU A 149 6.66 2.46 -19.85
CA LEU A 149 6.90 1.11 -19.35
C LEU A 149 8.16 1.02 -18.48
N ASP A 150 9.24 1.64 -18.91
CA ASP A 150 10.51 1.64 -18.17
C ASP A 150 10.36 2.39 -16.83
N SER A 151 9.56 3.45 -16.82
CA SER A 151 9.22 4.19 -15.60
C SER A 151 8.38 3.33 -14.65
N TYR A 152 7.43 2.55 -15.16
CA TYR A 152 6.67 1.61 -14.36
C TYR A 152 7.54 0.50 -13.78
N ALA A 153 8.38 -0.12 -14.61
CA ALA A 153 9.26 -1.22 -14.21
C ALA A 153 10.27 -0.78 -13.16
N SER A 154 10.83 0.43 -13.28
CA SER A 154 11.76 1.00 -12.29
C SER A 154 11.09 1.40 -10.96
N GLN A 155 9.79 1.69 -10.97
CA GLN A 155 9.00 1.97 -9.75
C GLN A 155 8.46 0.71 -9.06
N ASN A 156 8.70 -0.46 -9.65
CA ASN A 156 8.24 -1.76 -9.17
C ASN A 156 9.42 -2.75 -9.03
N LEU A 157 9.13 -3.96 -8.59
CA LEU A 157 10.12 -5.02 -8.40
C LEU A 157 10.17 -5.92 -9.65
N ILE A 158 10.61 -5.37 -10.78
CA ILE A 158 10.65 -6.09 -12.07
C ILE A 158 12.09 -6.17 -12.58
N GLY A 159 12.70 -7.35 -12.59
CA GLY A 159 14.08 -7.52 -13.05
C GLY A 159 14.80 -8.71 -12.45
N THR A 160 16.12 -8.60 -12.39
CA THR A 160 16.99 -9.60 -11.79
C THR A 160 16.91 -9.58 -10.26
N VAL A 161 17.41 -10.64 -9.61
CA VAL A 161 17.58 -10.67 -8.14
C VAL A 161 18.32 -9.42 -7.64
N ASP A 162 19.44 -9.07 -8.28
CA ASP A 162 20.24 -7.90 -7.90
C ASP A 162 19.46 -6.58 -8.07
N ASP A 163 18.70 -6.43 -9.16
CA ASP A 163 17.82 -5.27 -9.37
C ASP A 163 16.78 -5.16 -8.26
N ILE A 164 16.17 -6.27 -7.85
CA ILE A 164 15.14 -6.28 -6.80
C ILE A 164 15.77 -5.91 -5.46
N VAL A 165 16.91 -6.50 -5.12
CA VAL A 165 17.64 -6.19 -3.89
C VAL A 165 18.02 -4.71 -3.86
N GLU A 166 18.56 -4.14 -4.94
CA GLU A 166 18.90 -2.72 -4.98
C GLU A 166 17.67 -1.82 -4.78
N ARG A 167 16.55 -2.14 -5.45
CA ARG A 167 15.31 -1.36 -5.31
C ARG A 167 14.72 -1.45 -3.91
N VAL A 168 14.73 -2.63 -3.30
CA VAL A 168 14.25 -2.79 -1.92
C VAL A 168 15.13 -1.99 -0.94
N ARG A 169 16.46 -1.97 -1.12
CA ARG A 169 17.34 -1.09 -0.32
C ARG A 169 16.94 0.37 -0.46
N ARG A 170 16.77 0.87 -1.69
CA ARG A 170 16.34 2.25 -1.93
C ARG A 170 14.98 2.58 -1.28
N LEU A 171 14.03 1.65 -1.31
CA LEU A 171 12.73 1.81 -0.65
C LEU A 171 12.87 1.84 0.87
N LYS A 172 13.69 0.95 1.45
CA LYS A 172 14.01 0.95 2.89
C LYS A 172 14.65 2.28 3.31
N ASP A 173 15.63 2.76 2.56
CA ASP A 173 16.31 4.04 2.81
C ASP A 173 15.34 5.23 2.67
N ALA A 174 14.35 5.13 1.78
CA ALA A 174 13.27 6.10 1.63
C ALA A 174 12.18 6.00 2.73
N GLY A 175 12.32 5.09 3.68
CA GLY A 175 11.42 4.97 4.85
C GLY A 175 10.30 3.95 4.70
N ALA A 176 10.34 3.05 3.70
CA ALA A 176 9.47 1.87 3.71
C ALA A 176 9.81 0.97 4.90
N THR A 177 8.80 0.62 5.70
CA THR A 177 8.96 -0.27 6.86
C THR A 177 8.52 -1.70 6.56
N GLN A 178 7.71 -1.91 5.52
CA GLN A 178 7.14 -3.21 5.15
C GLN A 178 7.09 -3.40 3.63
N LEU A 179 7.20 -4.65 3.19
CA LEU A 179 6.93 -5.08 1.81
C LEU A 179 5.71 -6.00 1.74
N ALA A 180 4.65 -5.69 2.48
CA ALA A 180 3.46 -6.55 2.58
C ALA A 180 2.57 -6.49 1.32
N GLY A 181 2.66 -5.44 0.52
CA GLY A 181 1.80 -5.18 -0.63
C GLY A 181 2.31 -5.75 -1.96
N MET A 182 2.88 -6.96 -2.00
CA MET A 182 3.44 -7.50 -3.24
C MET A 182 2.41 -8.24 -4.10
N ILE A 183 2.32 -7.86 -5.37
CA ILE A 183 1.52 -8.54 -6.40
C ILE A 183 2.50 -9.32 -7.29
N VAL A 184 2.54 -10.64 -7.14
CA VAL A 184 3.41 -11.51 -7.96
C VAL A 184 2.78 -11.71 -9.34
N VAL A 185 3.49 -11.28 -10.37
CA VAL A 185 3.05 -11.41 -11.76
C VAL A 185 3.34 -12.80 -12.27
N ALA A 186 2.31 -13.54 -12.64
CA ALA A 186 2.46 -14.85 -13.27
C ALA A 186 1.23 -15.19 -14.11
N ASN A 187 1.43 -16.01 -15.14
CA ASN A 187 0.34 -16.57 -15.94
C ASN A 187 -0.09 -17.97 -15.45
N SER A 188 0.65 -18.55 -14.50
CA SER A 188 0.32 -19.82 -13.85
C SER A 188 0.67 -19.82 -12.36
N THR A 189 0.07 -20.74 -11.60
CA THR A 189 0.36 -20.91 -10.17
C THR A 189 1.78 -21.44 -9.92
N ASP A 190 2.32 -22.26 -10.83
CA ASP A 190 3.68 -22.78 -10.72
C ASP A 190 4.73 -21.69 -10.92
N GLU A 191 4.52 -20.82 -11.90
CA GLU A 191 5.36 -19.64 -12.13
C GLU A 191 5.29 -18.65 -10.95
N MET A 192 4.09 -18.43 -10.39
CA MET A 192 3.93 -17.61 -9.19
C MET A 192 4.75 -18.20 -8.02
N ARG A 193 4.64 -19.52 -7.79
CA ARG A 193 5.38 -20.22 -6.73
C ARG A 193 6.88 -20.22 -6.97
N GLU A 194 7.33 -20.38 -8.21
CA GLU A 194 8.75 -20.29 -8.57
C GLU A 194 9.32 -18.92 -8.17
N GLN A 195 8.64 -17.84 -8.52
CA GLN A 195 9.07 -16.48 -8.19
C GLN A 195 9.05 -16.22 -6.69
N MET A 196 8.03 -16.68 -5.97
CA MET A 196 7.98 -16.57 -4.51
C MET A 196 9.17 -17.30 -3.85
N ARG A 197 9.53 -18.50 -4.35
CA ARG A 197 10.70 -19.23 -3.86
C ARG A 197 12.00 -18.52 -4.20
N LEU A 198 12.12 -18.00 -5.41
CA LEU A 198 13.31 -17.24 -5.83
C LEU A 198 13.49 -15.99 -4.96
N PHE A 199 12.42 -15.22 -4.75
CA PHE A 199 12.43 -14.06 -3.87
C PHE A 199 12.82 -14.44 -2.44
N ALA A 200 12.22 -15.50 -1.89
CA ALA A 200 12.52 -15.95 -0.53
C ALA A 200 13.94 -16.49 -0.36
N ALA A 201 14.48 -17.19 -1.37
CA ALA A 201 15.79 -17.81 -1.28
C ALA A 201 16.95 -16.88 -1.64
N GLU A 202 16.73 -15.87 -2.47
CA GLU A 202 17.82 -15.05 -3.03
C GLU A 202 17.66 -13.54 -2.78
N VAL A 203 16.45 -13.03 -2.51
CA VAL A 203 16.24 -11.61 -2.21
C VAL A 203 16.15 -11.38 -0.70
N LEU A 204 15.31 -12.13 0.02
CA LEU A 204 15.13 -11.94 1.48
C LEU A 204 16.44 -12.04 2.29
N PRO A 205 17.36 -12.99 2.02
CA PRO A 205 18.60 -13.09 2.80
C PRO A 205 19.50 -11.86 2.72
N ALA A 206 19.30 -10.97 1.74
CA ALA A 206 20.03 -9.70 1.67
C ALA A 206 19.56 -8.66 2.71
N PHE A 207 18.45 -8.92 3.40
CA PHE A 207 17.81 -8.02 4.38
C PHE A 207 17.58 -8.68 5.74
N GLU A 208 17.71 -9.99 5.81
CA GLU A 208 17.95 -10.70 7.05
C GLU A 208 19.38 -10.36 7.49
N GLU A 209 19.54 -9.33 8.32
CA GLU A 209 20.80 -9.20 9.04
C GLU A 209 21.05 -10.49 9.82
N GLY A 210 22.29 -10.99 9.73
CA GLY A 210 22.78 -12.15 10.47
C GLY A 210 22.65 -11.98 11.98
N PRO A 211 23.03 -13.04 12.74
CA PRO A 211 22.52 -13.37 14.08
C PRO A 211 22.43 -12.23 15.09
#